data_AF-A0A1V4KD28-F1
#
_entry.id   AF-A0A1V4KD28-F1
#
_cell.length_a   1.000
_cell.length_b   1.000
_cell.length_c   1.000
_cell.angle_alpha   90.00
_cell.angle_beta   90.00
_cell.angle_gamma   90.00
#
_symmetry.space_group_name_H-M   'P 1'
#
loop_
_entity.id
_entity.type
_entity.pdbx_description
1 polymer ?
#
loop_
_entity_poly.entity_id
_entity_poly.type
_entity_poly.pdbx_seq_one_letter_code
_entity_poly.pdbx_strand_id
1 'polypeptide(L)'
;MTTNMAERSRTAETGGALGSEDVIAGNVSKCAVVPAGHCGQPRKGHLVFDACFESGNLGRVDHVTEFEYDLFIRPDTCNPRFRVWFNFTVENVKESQTW
;
A
#
# COMPACT_ATOMS: atom_id res chain seq x y z
N MET A 1 32.75 15.80 -33.13
CA MET A 1 32.21 14.56 -33.70
C MET A 1 31.23 13.98 -32.69
N THR A 2 29.98 13.93 -33.10
CA THR A 2 28.81 13.36 -32.42
C THR A 2 28.93 11.84 -32.27
N THR A 3 28.42 11.28 -31.16
CA THR A 3 27.36 10.24 -31.17
C THR A 3 26.80 10.05 -29.76
N ASN A 4 25.47 10.15 -29.70
CA ASN A 4 24.57 9.70 -28.63
C ASN A 4 24.34 8.17 -28.74
N MET A 5 23.45 7.62 -27.90
CA MET A 5 22.86 6.25 -27.83
C MET A 5 23.42 5.45 -26.64
N ALA A 6 22.63 4.79 -25.78
CA ALA A 6 21.19 4.64 -25.62
C ALA A 6 20.93 4.03 -24.21
N GLU A 7 19.69 4.16 -23.75
CA GLU A 7 19.13 3.57 -22.54
C GLU A 7 19.46 2.08 -22.36
N ARG A 8 19.57 1.66 -21.09
CA ARG A 8 19.24 0.29 -20.72
C ARG A 8 18.33 0.29 -19.50
N SER A 9 17.07 0.56 -19.78
CA SER A 9 15.91 0.22 -18.96
C SER A 9 16.04 -1.25 -18.52
N ARG A 10 16.11 -1.50 -17.21
CA ARG A 10 15.94 -2.84 -16.68
C ARG A 10 14.47 -3.02 -16.33
N THR A 11 13.86 -3.84 -17.16
CA THR A 11 12.55 -4.45 -17.10
C THR A 11 12.20 -4.98 -15.72
N ALA A 12 10.91 -4.89 -15.43
CA ALA A 12 10.20 -5.54 -14.34
C ALA A 12 10.55 -7.03 -14.22
N GLU A 13 10.73 -7.49 -12.99
CA GLU A 13 10.60 -8.90 -12.65
C GLU A 13 9.37 -9.07 -11.77
N THR A 14 8.36 -9.66 -12.38
CA THR A 14 7.16 -10.20 -11.76
C THR A 14 7.49 -11.58 -11.19
N GLY A 15 7.09 -11.84 -9.94
CA GLY A 15 6.81 -13.21 -9.47
C GLY A 15 7.90 -13.87 -8.64
N GLY A 16 7.73 -13.82 -7.32
CA GLY A 16 8.37 -14.72 -6.37
C GLY A 16 7.40 -15.04 -5.24
N ALA A 17 6.58 -16.07 -5.42
CA ALA A 17 5.85 -16.70 -4.32
C ALA A 17 6.86 -17.43 -3.44
N LEU A 18 7.35 -16.74 -2.41
CA LEU A 18 8.16 -17.30 -1.34
C LEU A 18 7.54 -16.81 -0.04
N GLY A 19 7.20 -17.76 0.84
CA GLY A 19 6.54 -17.51 2.11
C GLY A 19 7.24 -16.38 2.86
N SER A 20 6.54 -15.25 2.99
CA SER A 20 6.98 -14.14 3.81
C SER A 20 6.75 -14.53 5.26
N GLU A 21 7.70 -15.28 5.83
CA GLU A 21 7.84 -15.35 7.29
C GLU A 21 7.90 -13.90 7.80
N ASP A 22 6.86 -13.52 8.54
CA ASP A 22 6.64 -12.30 9.33
C ASP A 22 7.74 -11.22 9.29
N VAL A 23 8.05 -10.68 8.11
CA VAL A 23 8.73 -9.39 8.04
C VAL A 23 7.66 -8.41 8.50
N ILE A 24 7.79 -7.95 9.74
CA ILE A 24 7.00 -6.84 10.28
C ILE A 24 7.36 -5.61 9.46
N ALA A 25 6.79 -5.49 8.27
CA ALA A 25 6.70 -4.22 7.58
C ALA A 25 6.03 -3.26 8.57
N GLY A 26 6.65 -2.09 8.76
CA GLY A 26 6.14 -1.07 9.67
C GLY A 26 4.74 -0.61 9.29
N ASN A 27 4.19 0.33 10.05
CA ASN A 27 2.91 0.93 9.66
C ASN A 27 3.01 1.59 8.27
N VAL A 28 1.93 1.53 7.51
CA VAL A 28 1.77 2.34 6.30
C VAL A 28 1.89 3.82 6.66
N SER A 29 2.57 4.59 5.81
CA SER A 29 2.78 6.03 6.00
C SER A 29 2.40 6.77 4.71
N LYS A 30 1.30 7.56 4.78
CA LYS A 30 0.73 8.30 3.64
C LYS A 30 0.76 7.52 2.31
N CYS A 31 0.36 6.25 2.35
CA CYS A 31 0.43 5.32 1.23
C CYS A 31 -0.78 5.53 0.31
N ALA A 32 -0.54 6.12 -0.87
CA ALA A 32 -1.54 6.21 -1.92
C ALA A 32 -1.68 4.87 -2.63
N VAL A 33 -2.85 4.25 -2.53
CA VAL A 33 -3.13 2.95 -3.13
C VAL A 33 -3.89 3.16 -4.43
N VAL A 34 -3.34 2.65 -5.53
CA VAL A 34 -3.90 2.82 -6.89
C VAL A 34 -4.12 1.46 -7.54
N PRO A 35 -5.09 1.35 -8.48
CA PRO A 35 -5.31 0.11 -9.23
C PRO A 35 -4.03 -0.37 -9.93
N ALA A 36 -3.87 -1.69 -10.06
CA ALA A 36 -2.76 -2.28 -10.81
C ALA A 36 -2.76 -1.75 -12.26
N GLY A 37 -1.60 -1.32 -12.73
CA GLY A 37 -1.44 -0.73 -14.07
C GLY A 37 -1.84 0.75 -14.17
N HIS A 38 -2.29 1.40 -13.08
CA HIS A 38 -2.48 2.84 -13.08
C HIS A 38 -1.14 3.57 -13.32
N CYS A 39 -1.13 4.49 -14.28
CA CYS A 39 0.02 5.34 -14.58
C CYS A 39 -0.34 6.80 -14.35
N GLY A 40 0.54 7.54 -13.68
CA GLY A 40 0.36 8.96 -13.35
C GLY A 40 -0.01 9.20 -11.89
N GLN A 41 -0.40 10.44 -11.58
CA GLN A 41 -0.70 10.87 -10.22
C GLN A 41 -1.98 10.20 -9.68
N PRO A 42 -2.09 9.95 -8.36
CA PRO A 42 -3.34 9.53 -7.74
C PRO A 42 -4.46 10.55 -8.00
N ARG A 43 -5.67 10.06 -8.29
CA ARG A 43 -6.86 10.90 -8.50
C ARG A 43 -7.71 10.91 -7.24
N LYS A 44 -8.68 11.84 -7.14
CA LYS A 44 -9.70 11.80 -6.08
C LYS A 44 -10.41 10.44 -6.08
N GLY A 45 -10.48 9.81 -4.91
CA GLY A 45 -11.00 8.45 -4.74
C GLY A 45 -9.91 7.37 -4.71
N HIS A 46 -8.70 7.64 -5.19
CA HIS A 46 -7.54 6.77 -4.91
C HIS A 46 -7.10 7.02 -3.47
N LEU A 47 -7.49 6.14 -2.58
CA LEU A 47 -7.36 6.37 -1.16
C LEU A 47 -5.89 6.44 -0.70
N VAL A 48 -5.66 7.30 0.27
CA VAL A 48 -4.37 7.43 0.95
C VAL A 48 -4.51 6.95 2.38
N PHE A 49 -3.81 5.86 2.72
CA PHE A 49 -3.84 5.24 4.05
C PHE A 49 -2.62 5.64 4.85
N ASP A 50 -2.84 5.92 6.14
CA ASP A 50 -1.77 6.27 7.06
C ASP A 50 -2.04 5.67 8.43
N ALA A 51 -1.02 5.08 9.02
CA ALA A 51 -1.00 4.54 10.37
C ALA A 51 0.32 4.88 11.09
N CYS A 52 1.13 5.79 10.53
CA CYS A 52 2.43 6.17 11.08
C CYS A 52 2.29 7.25 12.17
N PHE A 53 1.45 6.97 13.16
CA PHE A 53 1.16 7.84 14.30
C PHE A 53 0.93 7.01 15.57
N GLU A 54 0.78 7.69 16.72
CA GLU A 54 0.55 7.03 18.00
C GLU A 54 -0.69 6.12 17.96
N SER A 55 -0.54 4.87 18.41
CA SER A 55 -1.56 3.81 18.34
C SER A 55 -1.93 3.32 16.93
N GLY A 56 -1.34 3.84 15.86
CA GLY A 56 -1.63 3.38 14.50
C GLY A 56 -1.26 1.90 14.31
N ASN A 57 -2.12 1.17 13.58
CA ASN A 57 -1.88 -0.23 13.26
C ASN A 57 -2.49 -0.64 11.92
N LEU A 58 -1.68 -0.58 10.87
CA LEU A 58 -2.01 -1.09 9.53
C LEU A 58 -0.70 -1.33 8.78
N GLY A 59 -0.43 -2.56 8.38
CA GLY A 59 0.86 -2.96 7.78
C GLY A 59 0.89 -2.97 6.26
N ARG A 60 -0.25 -3.27 5.62
CA ARG A 60 -0.39 -3.29 4.17
C ARG A 60 -1.83 -3.00 3.78
N VAL A 61 -1.98 -2.42 2.59
CA VAL A 61 -3.25 -2.20 1.93
C VAL A 61 -3.10 -2.62 0.48
N ASP A 62 -3.96 -3.51 0.01
CA ASP A 62 -4.01 -3.94 -1.39
C ASP A 62 -5.31 -3.43 -2.02
N HIS A 63 -5.23 -2.84 -3.21
CA HIS A 63 -6.42 -2.45 -3.98
C HIS A 63 -6.98 -3.67 -4.71
N VAL A 64 -8.24 -4.02 -4.45
CA VAL A 64 -8.90 -5.19 -5.04
C VAL A 64 -9.76 -4.76 -6.23
N THR A 65 -10.74 -3.87 -5.97
CA THR A 65 -11.64 -3.30 -6.99
C THR A 65 -11.82 -1.81 -6.77
N GLU A 66 -12.58 -1.13 -7.64
CA GLU A 66 -12.82 0.32 -7.52
C GLU A 66 -13.34 0.75 -6.13
N PHE A 67 -14.04 -0.13 -5.43
CA PHE A 67 -14.67 0.14 -4.13
C PHE A 67 -14.20 -0.79 -3.01
N GLU A 68 -13.12 -1.55 -3.23
CA GLU A 68 -12.70 -2.61 -2.31
C GLU A 68 -11.20 -2.62 -2.10
N TYR A 69 -10.81 -2.67 -0.83
CA TYR A 69 -9.43 -2.73 -0.37
C TYR A 69 -9.28 -3.85 0.65
N ASP A 70 -8.22 -4.65 0.50
CA ASP A 70 -7.80 -5.61 1.52
C ASP A 70 -6.86 -4.91 2.50
N LEU A 71 -7.19 -4.99 3.80
CA LEU A 71 -6.41 -4.39 4.88
C LEU A 71 -5.70 -5.46 5.68
N PHE A 72 -4.39 -5.32 5.86
CA PHE A 72 -3.56 -6.27 6.61
C PHE A 72 -3.08 -5.63 7.90
N ILE A 73 -3.76 -5.99 9.00
CA ILE A 73 -3.42 -5.54 10.35
C ILE A 73 -2.14 -6.23 10.83
N ARG A 74 -1.20 -5.44 11.38
CA ARG A 74 0.02 -6.00 11.96
C ARG A 74 -0.33 -6.77 13.23
N PRO A 75 0.40 -7.83 13.56
CA PRO A 75 0.16 -8.52 14.81
C PRO A 75 0.69 -7.69 15.99
N ASP A 76 0.27 -8.06 17.21
CA ASP A 76 0.81 -7.43 18.41
C ASP A 76 2.32 -7.66 18.53
N THR A 77 3.06 -6.62 18.92
CA THR A 77 4.53 -6.66 19.05
C THR A 77 5.02 -7.81 19.93
N CYS A 78 4.27 -8.13 20.99
CA CYS A 78 4.63 -9.16 21.96
C CYS A 78 3.83 -10.46 21.78
N ASN A 79 2.92 -10.55 20.80
CA ASN A 79 2.14 -11.76 20.54
C ASN A 79 1.71 -11.85 19.05
N PRO A 80 2.47 -12.55 18.19
CA PRO A 80 2.24 -12.57 16.76
C PRO A 80 0.89 -13.22 16.34
N ARG A 81 0.24 -13.93 17.27
CA ARG A 81 -1.02 -14.67 17.01
C ARG A 81 -2.23 -13.75 16.91
N PHE A 82 -2.25 -12.61 17.61
CA PHE A 82 -3.43 -11.74 17.67
C PHE A 82 -3.28 -10.53 16.74
N ARG A 83 -4.39 -10.20 16.05
CA ARG A 83 -4.53 -9.08 15.11
C ARG A 83 -5.88 -8.40 15.35
N VAL A 84 -6.07 -7.85 16.54
CA VAL A 84 -7.38 -7.36 16.99
C VAL A 84 -7.51 -5.83 16.96
N TRP A 85 -6.40 -5.12 17.16
CA TRP A 85 -6.37 -3.66 17.20
C TRP A 85 -6.16 -3.08 15.80
N PHE A 86 -7.00 -2.11 15.41
CA PHE A 86 -6.84 -1.39 14.16
C PHE A 86 -7.02 0.12 14.42
N ASN A 87 -6.12 0.92 13.88
CA ASN A 87 -6.25 2.37 13.88
C ASN A 87 -5.46 2.94 12.70
N PHE A 88 -6.12 3.69 11.84
CA PHE A 88 -5.54 4.29 10.65
C PHE A 88 -6.43 5.45 10.19
N THR A 89 -5.85 6.33 9.38
CA THR A 89 -6.57 7.43 8.74
C THR A 89 -6.63 7.20 7.24
N VAL A 90 -7.72 7.67 6.63
CA VAL A 90 -7.94 7.63 5.20
C VAL A 90 -8.13 9.06 4.69
N GLU A 91 -7.37 9.41 3.65
CA GLU A 91 -7.44 10.71 2.98
C GLU A 91 -7.71 10.53 1.48
N ASN A 92 -7.85 11.65 0.76
CA ASN A 92 -8.09 11.70 -0.68
C ASN A 92 -9.42 11.05 -1.16
N VAL A 93 -10.43 11.05 -0.28
CA VAL A 93 -11.80 10.63 -0.59
C VAL A 93 -12.41 11.45 -1.74
N LYS A 94 -13.35 10.83 -2.48
CA LYS A 94 -14.17 11.47 -3.51
C LYS A 94 -15.54 11.84 -2.94
N GLU A 95 -16.15 12.91 -3.46
CA GLU A 95 -17.53 13.28 -3.14
C GLU A 95 -18.51 12.15 -3.50
N SER A 96 -19.52 11.96 -2.64
CA SER A 96 -20.54 10.90 -2.76
C SER A 96 -20.02 9.46 -2.68
N GLN A 97 -18.78 9.24 -2.24
CA GLN A 97 -18.29 7.90 -1.94
C GLN A 97 -18.82 7.43 -0.57
N THR A 98 -19.51 6.30 -0.56
CA THR A 98 -20.00 5.63 0.65
C THR A 98 -18.99 4.58 1.11
N TRP A 99 -18.78 4.46 2.42
CA TRP A 99 -17.72 3.66 3.04
C TRP A 99 -18.30 2.66 4.04
#